data_AF-A0A852TDD0-F1
#
_entry.id   AF-A0A852TDD0-F1
#
_cell.length_a   1.000
_cell.length_b   1.000
_cell.length_c   1.000
_cell.angle_alpha   90.00
_cell.angle_beta   90.00
_cell.angle_gamma   90.00
#
_symmetry.space_group_name_H-M   'P 1'
#
loop_
_entity.id
_entity.type
_entity.pdbx_description
1 polymer ?
#
loop_
_entity_poly.entity_id
_entity_poly.type
_entity_poly.pdbx_seq_one_letter_code
_entity_poly.pdbx_strand_id
1 'polypeptide(L)'
;MNNSSGCFFFSTIEIHPALHLSCKFIPVNILIYWVHKITFCTLRNYIFYIEYLRRIIMFVIADIIKFLISFFVILPIVTLIHLSGHVFFVTLFRGLEKKIIIGCGPMVFSFWNIEVRKYYFWNGACEFKSLRHDNRVTNTLIYLGGSLFNLLSIFLVHSLISQGVLDESVFWSQFTYFSFYILFFSLFPMYFSDGSPSDGKAAVLALKNQDEKKISDDIKFRKMEEHDKPGEQNSSTL
;
A
#
# COMPACT_ATOMS: atom_id res chain seq x y z
N MET A 1 -25.84 40.29 -6.22
CA MET A 1 -24.74 41.27 -6.34
C MET A 1 -23.57 40.60 -7.06
N ASN A 2 -23.09 41.23 -8.14
CA ASN A 2 -21.94 40.91 -9.01
C ASN A 2 -21.98 39.55 -9.74
N ASN A 3 -22.47 39.42 -10.98
CA ASN A 3 -22.22 40.10 -12.27
C ASN A 3 -20.94 39.59 -12.99
N SER A 4 -21.14 38.69 -13.96
CA SER A 4 -20.20 38.36 -15.04
C SER A 4 -21.00 37.72 -16.19
N SER A 5 -21.70 38.57 -16.92
CA SER A 5 -22.47 38.25 -18.12
C SER A 5 -21.53 37.87 -19.25
N GLY A 6 -21.58 36.62 -19.70
CA GLY A 6 -20.96 36.20 -20.95
C GLY A 6 -21.71 36.83 -22.13
N CYS A 7 -21.11 37.84 -22.75
CA CYS A 7 -21.56 38.34 -24.05
C CYS A 7 -21.15 37.35 -25.15
N PHE A 8 -22.04 36.42 -25.49
CA PHE A 8 -22.05 35.81 -26.82
C PHE A 8 -22.64 36.84 -27.79
N PHE A 9 -21.79 37.60 -28.47
CA PHE A 9 -22.20 38.39 -29.62
C PHE A 9 -22.04 37.52 -30.88
N PHE A 10 -23.11 36.82 -31.25
CA PHE A 10 -23.28 36.30 -32.60
C PHE A 10 -23.67 37.50 -33.48
N SER A 11 -22.70 38.12 -34.15
CA SER A 11 -23.03 39.02 -35.25
C SER A 11 -23.23 38.18 -36.51
N THR A 12 -24.50 37.94 -36.80
CA THR A 12 -25.03 37.58 -38.12
C THR A 12 -24.39 38.43 -39.20
N ILE A 13 -23.74 37.78 -40.17
CA ILE A 13 -23.29 38.41 -41.42
C ILE A 13 -24.54 38.54 -42.30
N GLU A 14 -25.21 39.69 -42.24
CA GLU A 14 -26.17 40.10 -43.27
C GLU A 14 -25.39 40.60 -44.50
N ILE A 15 -25.45 39.84 -45.59
CA ILE A 15 -24.89 40.23 -46.89
C ILE A 15 -25.97 41.01 -47.64
N HIS A 16 -25.94 42.34 -47.55
CA HIS A 16 -26.74 43.22 -48.41
C HIS A 16 -25.94 43.57 -49.68
N PRO A 17 -26.48 43.40 -50.90
CA PRO A 17 -25.72 43.61 -52.14
C PRO A 17 -25.95 45.03 -52.67
N ALA A 18 -25.14 45.99 -52.23
CA ALA A 18 -24.95 47.26 -52.92
C ALA A 18 -23.91 48.07 -52.17
N LEU A 19 -22.63 48.03 -52.59
CA LEU A 19 -21.70 49.14 -52.40
C LEU A 19 -20.39 48.86 -53.14
N HIS A 20 -20.17 49.67 -54.17
CA HIS A 20 -18.89 50.08 -54.73
C HIS A 20 -17.65 49.62 -53.93
N LEU A 21 -16.83 48.74 -54.52
CA LEU A 21 -15.47 48.50 -54.03
C LEU A 21 -14.64 49.78 -54.20
N SER A 22 -14.62 50.64 -53.19
CA SER A 22 -13.43 51.41 -52.90
C SER A 22 -12.60 50.60 -51.91
N CYS A 23 -11.47 50.06 -52.38
CA CYS A 23 -10.42 49.51 -51.52
C CYS A 23 -9.93 50.59 -50.55
N LYS A 24 -10.57 50.69 -49.37
CA LYS A 24 -9.97 51.42 -48.25
C LYS A 24 -8.88 50.53 -47.68
N PHE A 25 -7.63 50.90 -47.99
CA PHE A 25 -6.43 50.38 -47.34
C PHE A 25 -6.64 50.40 -45.82
N ILE A 26 -6.69 49.23 -45.19
CA ILE A 26 -6.57 49.12 -43.73
C ILE A 26 -5.15 49.61 -43.41
N PRO A 27 -4.98 50.66 -42.58
CA PRO A 27 -3.66 51.14 -42.20
C PRO A 27 -2.87 49.98 -41.58
N VAL A 28 -1.66 49.74 -42.08
CA VAL A 28 -0.76 48.67 -41.61
C VAL A 28 -0.61 48.68 -40.08
N ASN A 29 -0.65 49.87 -39.46
CA ASN A 29 -0.59 50.07 -38.01
C ASN A 29 -1.76 49.42 -37.23
N ILE A 30 -2.97 49.38 -37.82
CA ILE A 30 -4.14 48.75 -37.19
C ILE A 30 -4.03 47.23 -37.27
N LEU A 31 -3.56 46.70 -38.40
CA LEU A 31 -3.32 45.26 -38.57
C LEU A 31 -2.23 44.76 -37.60
N ILE A 32 -1.12 45.52 -37.47
CA ILE A 32 -0.06 45.23 -36.51
C ILE A 32 -0.60 45.23 -35.09
N TYR A 33 -1.41 46.23 -34.71
CA TYR A 33 -2.00 46.31 -33.37
C TYR A 33 -2.90 45.10 -33.06
N TRP A 34 -3.74 44.67 -34.01
CA TRP A 34 -4.61 43.51 -33.84
C TRP A 34 -3.81 42.20 -33.76
N VAL A 35 -2.79 42.01 -34.59
CA VAL A 35 -1.89 40.85 -34.52
C VAL A 35 -1.16 40.81 -33.19
N HIS A 36 -0.62 41.94 -32.72
CA HIS A 36 0.05 42.02 -31.41
C HIS A 36 -0.92 41.70 -30.26
N LYS A 37 -2.14 42.23 -30.31
CA LYS A 37 -3.15 42.03 -29.25
C LYS A 37 -3.67 40.59 -29.20
N ILE A 38 -3.89 39.96 -30.35
CA ILE A 38 -4.26 38.54 -30.44
C ILE A 38 -3.11 37.66 -29.93
N THR A 39 -1.88 37.91 -30.38
CA THR A 39 -0.70 37.12 -29.97
C THR A 39 -0.45 37.22 -28.47
N PHE A 40 -0.57 38.42 -27.90
CA PHE A 40 -0.43 38.65 -26.46
C PHE A 40 -1.55 37.99 -25.65
N CYS A 41 -2.78 37.99 -26.14
CA CYS A 41 -3.92 37.32 -25.50
C CYS A 41 -3.74 35.79 -25.49
N THR A 42 -3.31 35.21 -26.61
CA THR A 42 -3.04 33.77 -26.73
C THR A 42 -1.86 33.35 -25.86
N LEU A 43 -0.77 34.14 -25.83
CA LEU A 43 0.39 33.88 -24.99
C LEU A 43 0.05 33.93 -23.49
N ARG A 44 -0.80 34.89 -23.07
CA ARG A 44 -1.25 34.99 -21.66
C ARG A 44 -2.09 33.80 -21.23
N ASN A 45 -2.98 33.31 -22.11
CA ASN A 45 -3.75 32.09 -21.85
C ASN A 45 -2.86 30.85 -21.77
N TYR A 46 -1.83 30.76 -22.61
CA TYR A 46 -0.87 29.65 -22.58
C TYR A 46 -0.04 29.64 -21.30
N ILE A 47 0.45 30.80 -20.85
CA ILE A 47 1.16 30.96 -19.57
C ILE A 47 0.25 30.56 -18.39
N PHE A 48 -1.03 30.95 -18.42
CA PHE A 48 -1.99 30.55 -17.39
C PHE A 48 -2.18 29.02 -17.34
N TYR A 49 -2.32 28.36 -18.50
CA TYR A 49 -2.40 26.91 -18.57
C TYR A 49 -1.13 26.22 -18.07
N ILE A 50 0.05 26.73 -18.43
CA ILE A 50 1.34 26.22 -17.95
C ILE A 50 1.43 26.34 -16.42
N GLU A 51 1.07 27.49 -15.85
CA GLU A 51 1.09 27.72 -14.40
C GLU A 51 0.06 26.86 -13.66
N TYR A 52 -1.14 26.69 -14.21
CA TYR A 52 -2.17 25.79 -13.68
C TYR A 52 -1.70 24.33 -13.71
N LEU A 53 -1.15 23.88 -14.84
CA LEU A 53 -0.59 22.54 -14.98
C LEU A 53 0.58 22.32 -14.02
N ARG A 54 1.47 23.32 -13.86
CA ARG A 54 2.58 23.27 -12.89
C ARG A 54 2.06 23.12 -11.46
N ARG A 55 1.00 23.84 -11.08
CA ARG A 55 0.37 23.71 -9.76
C ARG A 55 -0.23 22.33 -9.52
N ILE A 56 -0.90 21.76 -10.53
CA ILE A 56 -1.42 20.38 -10.45
C ILE A 56 -0.25 19.40 -10.26
N ILE A 57 0.81 19.52 -11.04
CA ILE A 57 1.98 18.64 -10.93
C ILE A 57 2.62 18.75 -9.56
N MET A 58 2.81 19.97 -9.02
CA MET A 58 3.38 20.15 -7.68
C MET A 58 2.50 19.56 -6.58
N PHE A 59 1.17 19.68 -6.70
CA PHE A 59 0.22 19.08 -5.77
C PHE A 59 0.27 17.55 -5.81
N VAL A 60 0.21 16.97 -7.01
CA VAL A 60 0.27 15.51 -7.22
C VAL A 60 1.59 14.94 -6.72
N ILE A 61 2.72 15.58 -7.03
CA ILE A 61 4.03 15.15 -6.53
C ILE A 61 4.10 15.21 -5.01
N ALA A 62 3.58 16.27 -4.39
CA ALA A 62 3.56 16.39 -2.94
C ALA A 62 2.74 15.26 -2.30
N ASP A 63 1.61 14.89 -2.89
CA ASP A 63 0.78 13.78 -2.38
C ASP A 63 1.41 12.41 -2.64
N ILE A 64 2.12 12.22 -3.76
CA ILE A 64 2.91 11.01 -4.01
C ILE A 64 4.02 10.88 -2.97
N ILE A 65 4.72 11.96 -2.63
CA ILE A 65 5.77 11.94 -1.60
C ILE A 65 5.17 11.58 -0.23
N LYS A 66 4.03 12.19 0.14
CA LYS A 66 3.32 11.83 1.38
C LYS A 66 2.93 10.35 1.37
N PHE A 67 2.39 9.85 0.27
CA PHE A 67 2.05 8.44 0.11
C PHE A 67 3.29 7.54 0.24
N LEU A 68 4.42 7.93 -0.34
CA LEU A 68 5.67 7.16 -0.28
C LEU A 68 6.22 7.10 1.16
N ILE A 69 6.20 8.22 1.88
CA ILE A 69 6.59 8.27 3.29
C ILE A 69 5.65 7.36 4.12
N SER A 70 4.35 7.48 3.90
CA SER A 70 3.36 6.62 4.55
C SER A 70 3.53 5.16 4.19
N PHE A 71 3.93 4.83 2.97
CA PHE A 71 4.24 3.47 2.57
C PHE A 71 5.42 2.92 3.37
N PHE A 72 6.49 3.68 3.59
CA PHE A 72 7.65 3.22 4.37
C PHE A 72 7.42 3.18 5.89
N VAL A 73 6.41 3.88 6.41
CA VAL A 73 6.13 3.95 7.85
C VAL A 73 4.90 3.13 8.25
N ILE A 74 3.77 3.37 7.58
CA ILE A 74 2.47 2.77 7.90
C ILE A 74 2.44 1.31 7.48
N LEU A 75 2.95 0.96 6.29
CA LEU A 75 2.91 -0.43 5.83
C LEU A 75 3.64 -1.38 6.79
N PRO A 76 4.89 -1.12 7.25
CA PRO A 76 5.51 -1.96 8.27
C PRO A 76 4.72 -2.05 9.56
N ILE A 77 4.09 -0.96 10.02
CA ILE A 77 3.25 -0.98 11.24
C ILE A 77 2.07 -1.93 11.04
N VAL A 78 1.40 -1.86 9.89
CA VAL A 78 0.29 -2.76 9.54
C VAL A 78 0.77 -4.22 9.45
N THR A 79 1.91 -4.47 8.80
CA THR A 79 2.51 -5.81 8.74
C THR A 79 2.89 -6.34 10.12
N LEU A 80 3.36 -5.48 11.04
CA LEU A 80 3.63 -5.87 12.42
C LEU A 80 2.35 -6.24 13.17
N ILE A 81 1.27 -5.49 12.99
CA ILE A 81 -0.04 -5.83 13.57
C ILE A 81 -0.51 -7.19 13.03
N HIS A 82 -0.38 -7.41 11.73
CA HIS A 82 -0.66 -8.68 11.09
C HIS A 82 0.15 -9.83 11.73
N LEU A 83 1.48 -9.70 11.78
CA LEU A 83 2.36 -10.72 12.33
C LEU A 83 2.11 -10.97 13.83
N SER A 84 1.74 -9.92 14.56
CA SER A 84 1.35 -10.02 15.96
C SER A 84 0.10 -10.87 16.17
N GLY A 85 -0.84 -10.87 15.21
CA GLY A 85 -2.02 -11.72 15.24
C GLY A 85 -1.67 -13.20 15.19
N HIS A 86 -0.77 -13.61 14.29
CA HIS A 86 -0.26 -14.98 14.26
C HIS A 86 0.44 -15.34 15.57
N VAL A 87 1.34 -14.48 16.04
CA VAL A 87 2.08 -14.69 17.29
C VAL A 87 1.13 -14.81 18.48
N PHE A 88 0.05 -14.04 18.53
CA PHE A 88 -0.96 -14.09 19.56
C PHE A 88 -1.63 -15.48 19.59
N PHE A 89 -2.13 -15.98 18.47
CA PHE A 89 -2.76 -17.29 18.42
C PHE A 89 -1.77 -18.43 18.67
N VAL A 90 -0.56 -18.37 18.12
CA VAL A 90 0.50 -19.34 18.43
C VAL A 90 0.81 -19.33 19.93
N THR A 91 0.81 -18.17 20.58
CA THR A 91 1.00 -18.05 22.04
C THR A 91 -0.17 -18.65 22.82
N LEU A 92 -1.39 -18.35 22.40
CA LEU A 92 -2.62 -18.85 23.01
C LEU A 92 -2.67 -20.39 22.99
N PHE A 93 -2.23 -21.00 21.90
CA PHE A 93 -2.17 -22.46 21.73
C PHE A 93 -0.85 -23.10 22.16
N ARG A 94 -0.03 -22.36 22.92
CA ARG A 94 1.24 -22.83 23.52
C ARG A 94 2.26 -23.34 22.51
N GLY A 95 2.46 -22.59 21.42
CA GLY A 95 3.57 -22.82 20.50
C GLY A 95 4.93 -22.55 21.15
N LEU A 96 5.89 -23.45 20.94
CA LEU A 96 7.26 -23.36 21.46
C LEU A 96 8.19 -22.66 20.46
N GLU A 97 9.17 -21.92 21.00
CA GLU A 97 10.23 -21.21 20.26
C GLU A 97 9.71 -20.37 19.07
N LYS A 98 9.26 -19.15 19.38
CA LYS A 98 8.72 -18.21 18.38
C LYS A 98 9.80 -17.25 17.95
N LYS A 99 9.98 -17.07 16.64
CA LYS A 99 10.88 -16.08 16.07
C LYS A 99 10.12 -15.26 15.04
N ILE A 100 10.13 -13.95 15.23
CA ILE A 100 9.49 -12.97 14.34
C ILE A 100 10.59 -12.44 13.42
N ILE A 101 10.40 -12.58 12.12
CA ILE A 101 11.28 -12.07 11.08
C ILE A 101 10.55 -10.93 10.39
N ILE A 102 11.16 -9.75 10.39
CA ILE A 102 10.64 -8.55 9.74
C ILE A 102 11.55 -8.25 8.55
N GLY A 103 10.97 -8.32 7.36
CA GLY A 103 11.63 -8.03 6.10
C GLY A 103 12.22 -9.23 5.38
N CYS A 104 12.95 -8.92 4.30
CA CYS A 104 13.74 -9.87 3.52
C CYS A 104 15.20 -9.40 3.34
N GLY A 105 16.06 -10.30 2.88
CA GLY A 105 17.47 -10.00 2.59
C GLY A 105 18.40 -10.17 3.80
N PRO A 106 19.59 -9.52 3.79
CA PRO A 106 20.58 -9.68 4.85
C PRO A 106 20.06 -9.16 6.19
N MET A 107 20.40 -9.88 7.27
CA MET A 107 20.09 -9.49 8.64
C MET A 107 20.79 -8.17 8.96
N VAL A 108 20.04 -7.22 9.50
CA VAL A 108 20.59 -5.94 9.99
C VAL A 108 20.78 -6.02 11.50
N PHE A 109 19.79 -6.55 12.20
CA PHE A 109 19.82 -6.67 13.65
C PHE A 109 18.95 -7.85 14.10
N SER A 110 19.40 -8.56 15.12
CA SER A 110 18.62 -9.61 15.78
C SER A 110 18.64 -9.35 17.28
N PHE A 111 17.45 -9.23 17.87
CA PHE A 111 17.30 -9.08 19.31
C PHE A 111 16.30 -10.08 19.83
N TRP A 112 16.80 -10.98 20.68
CA TRP A 112 16.01 -12.03 21.33
C TRP A 112 15.29 -12.93 20.30
N ASN A 113 14.00 -12.68 20.08
CA ASN A 113 13.13 -13.43 19.19
C ASN A 113 12.70 -12.62 17.96
N ILE A 114 13.27 -11.44 17.75
CA ILE A 114 12.93 -10.54 16.64
C ILE A 114 14.17 -10.36 15.75
N GLU A 115 14.05 -10.71 14.48
CA GLU A 115 15.06 -10.51 13.46
C GLU A 115 14.57 -9.44 12.47
N VAL A 116 15.34 -8.36 12.32
CA VAL A 116 15.06 -7.29 11.36
C VAL A 116 16.05 -7.41 10.20
N ARG A 117 15.53 -7.52 8.98
CA ARG A 117 16.30 -7.61 7.73
C ARG A 117 16.26 -6.28 6.97
N LYS A 118 17.18 -6.13 6.02
CA LYS A 118 17.40 -4.88 5.26
C LYS A 118 16.13 -4.36 4.58
N TYR A 119 15.31 -5.24 4.01
CA TYR A 119 14.05 -4.86 3.36
C TYR A 119 12.86 -5.08 4.30
N TYR A 120 12.83 -4.36 5.42
CA TYR A 120 11.82 -4.49 6.49
C TYR A 120 10.37 -4.21 6.03
N PHE A 121 10.20 -3.44 4.95
CA PHE A 121 8.89 -3.03 4.42
C PHE A 121 8.27 -4.05 3.44
N TRP A 122 9.01 -5.10 3.06
CA TRP A 122 8.59 -5.98 1.96
C TRP A 122 7.73 -7.17 2.41
N ASN A 123 8.20 -7.93 3.39
CA ASN A 123 7.49 -9.10 3.89
C ASN A 123 7.75 -9.31 5.39
N GLY A 124 6.93 -10.09 6.08
CA GLY A 124 7.16 -10.54 7.46
C GLY A 124 6.98 -12.06 7.53
N ALA A 125 7.62 -12.71 8.50
CA ALA A 125 7.38 -14.13 8.73
C ALA A 125 7.49 -14.47 10.22
N CYS A 126 6.64 -15.36 10.69
CA CYS A 126 6.65 -15.91 12.02
C CYS A 126 7.10 -17.37 11.92
N GLU A 127 8.25 -17.66 12.52
CA GLU A 127 8.76 -19.02 12.68
C GLU A 127 8.38 -19.59 14.04
N PHE A 128 7.89 -20.82 14.07
CA PHE A 128 7.69 -21.56 15.32
C PHE A 128 8.04 -23.04 15.16
N LYS A 129 8.42 -23.68 16.29
CA LYS A 129 8.99 -25.03 16.29
C LYS A 129 7.97 -26.15 16.47
N SER A 130 7.00 -25.97 17.35
CA SER A 130 5.95 -26.98 17.59
C SER A 130 4.73 -26.37 18.27
N LEU A 131 3.56 -26.95 18.01
CA LEU A 131 2.31 -26.61 18.68
C LEU A 131 1.92 -27.77 19.61
N ARG A 132 1.54 -27.44 20.85
CA ARG A 132 1.03 -28.44 21.81
C ARG A 132 -0.40 -28.86 21.52
N HIS A 133 -1.23 -27.96 20.99
CA HIS A 133 -2.60 -28.26 20.60
C HIS A 133 -2.70 -28.21 19.08
N ASP A 134 -2.61 -29.38 18.45
CA ASP A 134 -2.67 -29.52 16.99
C ASP A 134 -4.05 -30.02 16.58
N ASN A 135 -4.98 -29.09 16.42
CA ASN A 135 -6.31 -29.38 15.93
C ASN A 135 -6.61 -28.51 14.71
N ARG A 136 -7.51 -28.97 13.85
CA ARG A 136 -7.89 -28.30 12.59
C ARG A 136 -8.29 -26.84 12.84
N VAL A 137 -9.15 -26.64 13.83
CA VAL A 137 -9.65 -25.31 14.23
C VAL A 137 -8.51 -24.43 14.76
N THR A 138 -7.60 -24.99 15.54
CA THR A 138 -6.45 -24.26 16.07
C THR A 138 -5.51 -23.80 14.96
N ASN A 139 -5.19 -24.67 14.00
CA ASN A 139 -4.36 -24.31 12.86
C ASN A 139 -5.04 -23.25 11.99
N THR A 140 -6.33 -23.40 11.72
CA THR A 140 -7.13 -22.38 11.01
C THR A 140 -7.10 -21.03 11.72
N LEU A 141 -7.26 -20.99 13.05
CA LEU A 141 -7.20 -19.74 13.81
C LEU A 141 -5.81 -19.11 13.82
N ILE A 142 -4.75 -19.92 13.80
CA ILE A 142 -3.37 -19.42 13.68
C ILE A 142 -3.14 -18.79 12.31
N TYR A 143 -3.59 -19.42 11.23
CA TYR A 143 -3.51 -18.84 9.87
C TYR A 143 -4.36 -17.57 9.75
N LEU A 144 -5.59 -17.57 10.26
CA LEU A 144 -6.46 -16.39 10.19
C LEU A 144 -6.07 -15.28 11.17
N GLY A 145 -5.11 -15.53 12.06
CA GLY A 145 -4.74 -14.64 13.16
C GLY A 145 -4.32 -13.25 12.71
N GLY A 146 -3.45 -13.16 11.70
CA GLY A 146 -2.99 -11.86 11.20
C GLY A 146 -4.08 -11.05 10.53
N SER A 147 -4.93 -11.71 9.73
CA SER A 147 -6.11 -11.09 9.13
C SER A 147 -7.09 -10.58 10.20
N LEU A 148 -7.34 -11.37 11.25
CA LEU A 148 -8.23 -10.95 12.34
C LEU A 148 -7.72 -9.70 13.06
N PHE A 149 -6.42 -9.60 13.29
CA PHE A 149 -5.81 -8.44 13.97
C PHE A 149 -5.86 -7.18 13.11
N ASN A 150 -5.64 -7.30 11.79
CA ASN A 150 -5.84 -6.16 10.88
C ASN A 150 -7.31 -5.72 10.80
N LEU A 151 -8.24 -6.66 10.80
CA LEU A 151 -9.66 -6.32 10.84
C LEU A 151 -10.02 -5.61 12.16
N LEU A 152 -9.53 -6.12 13.29
CA LEU A 152 -9.74 -5.52 14.61
C LEU A 152 -9.14 -4.12 14.70
N SER A 153 -7.94 -3.91 14.15
CA SER A 153 -7.28 -2.59 14.18
C SER A 153 -8.05 -1.56 13.35
N ILE A 154 -8.62 -1.94 12.20
CA ILE A 154 -9.51 -1.08 11.40
C ILE A 154 -10.72 -0.66 12.24
N PHE A 155 -11.41 -1.61 12.86
CA PHE A 155 -12.58 -1.31 13.70
C PHE A 155 -12.22 -0.42 14.89
N LEU A 156 -11.07 -0.67 15.52
CA LEU A 156 -10.60 0.12 16.65
C LEU A 156 -10.31 1.57 16.25
N VAL A 157 -9.57 1.79 15.16
CA VAL A 157 -9.25 3.14 14.67
C VAL A 157 -10.54 3.87 14.26
N HIS A 158 -11.43 3.20 13.53
CA HIS A 158 -12.70 3.81 13.12
C HIS A 158 -13.56 4.18 14.33
N SER A 159 -13.65 3.31 15.35
CA SER A 159 -14.37 3.60 16.59
C SER A 159 -13.78 4.81 17.33
N LEU A 160 -12.45 4.89 17.44
CA LEU A 160 -11.79 6.01 18.12
C LEU A 160 -12.00 7.35 17.40
N ILE A 161 -12.01 7.35 16.07
CA ILE A 161 -12.35 8.53 15.26
C ILE A 161 -13.81 8.93 15.49
N SER A 162 -14.73 7.97 15.47
CA SER A 162 -16.16 8.25 15.67
C SER A 162 -16.49 8.83 17.05
N GLN A 163 -15.68 8.51 18.06
CA GLN A 163 -15.80 9.04 19.42
C GLN A 163 -15.09 10.39 19.60
N GLY A 164 -14.41 10.90 18.58
CA GLY A 164 -13.63 12.14 18.65
C GLY A 164 -12.36 12.03 19.49
N VAL A 165 -11.88 10.82 19.78
CA VAL A 165 -10.62 10.59 20.51
C VAL A 165 -9.42 10.78 19.56
N LEU A 166 -9.58 10.37 18.30
CA LEU A 166 -8.60 10.58 17.23
C LEU A 166 -9.18 11.53 16.19
N ASP A 167 -8.38 12.50 15.76
CA ASP A 167 -8.73 13.37 14.64
C ASP A 167 -8.68 12.61 13.31
N GLU A 168 -9.58 12.95 12.38
CA GLU A 168 -9.52 12.45 11.02
C GLU A 168 -8.27 13.00 10.32
N SER A 169 -7.27 12.12 10.13
CA SER A 169 -6.00 12.49 9.52
C SER A 169 -5.67 11.60 8.33
N VAL A 170 -4.81 12.12 7.45
CA VAL A 170 -4.28 11.37 6.30
C VAL A 170 -3.59 10.08 6.78
N PHE A 171 -2.94 10.12 7.95
CA PHE A 171 -2.29 8.96 8.55
C PHE A 171 -3.29 7.84 8.88
N TRP A 172 -4.38 8.13 9.59
CA TRP A 172 -5.38 7.12 9.97
C TRP A 172 -6.15 6.58 8.77
N SER A 173 -6.38 7.45 7.78
CA SER A 173 -6.98 7.05 6.50
C SER A 173 -6.08 6.03 5.80
N GLN A 174 -4.79 6.36 5.63
CA GLN A 174 -3.83 5.47 4.99
C GLN A 174 -3.60 4.18 5.78
N PHE A 175 -3.59 4.25 7.12
CA PHE A 175 -3.53 3.07 7.98
C PHE A 175 -4.69 2.11 7.71
N THR A 176 -5.91 2.63 7.61
CA THR A 176 -7.10 1.84 7.30
C THR A 176 -7.00 1.20 5.91
N TYR A 177 -6.56 1.96 4.91
CA TYR A 177 -6.36 1.46 3.54
C TYR A 177 -5.30 0.34 3.48
N PHE A 178 -4.13 0.53 4.09
CA PHE A 178 -3.08 -0.49 4.10
C PHE A 178 -3.49 -1.73 4.92
N SER A 179 -4.21 -1.54 6.03
CA SER A 179 -4.74 -2.66 6.84
C SER A 179 -5.75 -3.49 6.04
N PHE A 180 -6.64 -2.83 5.30
CA PHE A 180 -7.59 -3.51 4.43
C PHE A 180 -6.89 -4.21 3.26
N TYR A 181 -5.87 -3.58 2.68
CA TYR A 181 -5.04 -4.17 1.63
C TYR A 181 -4.41 -5.49 2.09
N ILE A 182 -3.71 -5.49 3.24
CA ILE A 182 -3.09 -6.71 3.77
C ILE A 182 -4.15 -7.75 4.15
N LEU A 183 -5.25 -7.34 4.78
CA LEU A 183 -6.38 -8.22 5.11
C LEU A 183 -6.91 -8.94 3.85
N PHE A 184 -7.13 -8.20 2.76
CA PHE A 184 -7.67 -8.74 1.53
C PHE A 184 -6.75 -9.81 0.93
N PHE A 185 -5.45 -9.50 0.77
CA PHE A 185 -4.49 -10.43 0.17
C PHE A 185 -4.16 -11.62 1.07
N SER A 186 -4.17 -11.45 2.40
CA SER A 186 -4.02 -12.56 3.35
C SER A 186 -5.22 -13.52 3.29
N LEU A 187 -6.46 -13.02 3.22
CA LEU A 187 -7.65 -13.87 3.16
C LEU A 187 -7.92 -14.47 1.78
N PHE A 188 -7.45 -13.85 0.70
CA PHE A 188 -7.73 -14.32 -0.66
C PHE A 188 -7.02 -15.66 -0.92
N PRO A 189 -7.75 -16.76 -1.17
CA PRO A 189 -7.19 -18.11 -1.14
C PRO A 189 -6.38 -18.44 -2.41
N MET A 190 -5.16 -17.92 -2.48
CA MET A 190 -4.21 -18.13 -3.59
C MET A 190 -2.87 -18.71 -3.13
N TYR A 191 -2.09 -19.20 -4.09
CA TYR A 191 -0.66 -19.48 -3.92
C TYR A 191 0.15 -18.30 -4.45
N PHE A 192 1.24 -17.97 -3.75
CA PHE A 192 2.22 -17.00 -4.22
C PHE A 192 3.18 -17.64 -5.24
N SER A 193 3.97 -16.81 -5.91
CA SER A 193 4.91 -17.23 -6.95
C SER A 193 6.00 -18.19 -6.43
N ASP A 194 6.27 -18.19 -5.13
CA ASP A 194 7.19 -19.11 -4.46
C ASP A 194 6.54 -20.46 -4.10
N GLY A 195 5.26 -20.63 -4.39
CA GLY A 195 4.47 -21.82 -4.07
C GLY A 195 3.89 -21.85 -2.66
N SER A 196 4.15 -20.83 -1.83
CA SER A 196 3.56 -20.73 -0.50
C SER A 196 2.07 -20.37 -0.58
N PRO A 197 1.19 -20.94 0.28
CA PRO A 197 -0.20 -20.53 0.34
C PRO A 197 -0.33 -19.21 1.12
N SER A 198 -1.23 -18.34 0.66
CA SER A 198 -1.82 -17.28 1.49
C SER A 198 -2.47 -17.85 2.76
N ASP A 199 -2.64 -17.02 3.78
CA ASP A 199 -3.26 -17.47 5.04
C ASP A 199 -4.68 -18.00 4.84
N GLY A 200 -5.48 -17.37 3.98
CA GLY A 200 -6.81 -17.84 3.63
C GLY A 200 -6.77 -19.20 2.94
N LYS A 201 -5.77 -19.43 2.07
CA LYS A 201 -5.58 -20.75 1.45
C LYS A 201 -5.13 -21.79 2.47
N ALA A 202 -4.17 -21.46 3.34
CA ALA A 202 -3.69 -22.32 4.41
C ALA A 202 -4.82 -22.69 5.39
N ALA A 203 -5.66 -21.73 5.76
CA ALA A 203 -6.85 -21.94 6.57
C ALA A 203 -7.82 -22.94 5.92
N VAL A 204 -8.07 -22.84 4.60
CA VAL A 204 -8.91 -23.78 3.86
C VAL A 204 -8.29 -25.18 3.82
N LEU A 205 -6.97 -25.28 3.63
CA LEU A 205 -6.25 -26.56 3.61
C LEU A 205 -6.29 -27.24 4.99
N ALA A 206 -6.09 -26.47 6.06
CA ALA A 206 -6.20 -26.93 7.44
C ALA A 206 -7.61 -27.48 7.76
N LEU A 207 -8.67 -26.79 7.29
CA LEU A 207 -10.05 -27.28 7.44
C LEU A 207 -10.30 -28.58 6.66
N LYS A 208 -9.67 -28.74 5.49
CA LYS A 208 -9.78 -29.93 4.63
C LYS A 208 -8.87 -31.09 5.02
N ASN A 209 -8.00 -30.93 6.02
CA ASN A 209 -6.95 -31.90 6.39
C ASN A 209 -5.93 -32.21 5.29
N GLN A 210 -5.71 -31.25 4.40
CA GLN A 210 -4.73 -31.39 3.32
C GLN A 210 -3.44 -30.63 3.63
N ASP A 211 -3.22 -30.29 4.90
CA ASP A 211 -2.13 -29.43 5.35
C ASP A 211 -0.93 -30.28 5.77
N GLU A 212 -0.24 -30.87 4.79
CA GLU A 212 0.88 -31.79 5.03
C GLU A 212 2.16 -31.07 5.50
N LYS A 213 2.26 -29.76 5.27
CA LYS A 213 3.39 -28.92 5.66
C LYS A 213 2.83 -27.60 6.15
N LYS A 214 2.78 -27.40 7.47
CA LYS A 214 2.27 -26.19 8.14
C LYS A 214 3.07 -24.94 7.76
N ILE A 215 2.85 -24.41 6.57
CA ILE A 215 3.63 -23.32 5.97
C ILE A 215 2.63 -22.40 5.27
N SER A 216 2.62 -21.11 5.62
CA SER A 216 2.06 -20.01 4.82
C SER A 216 3.16 -19.02 4.48
N ASP A 217 2.90 -18.04 3.61
CA ASP A 217 3.89 -16.99 3.27
C ASP A 217 4.45 -16.32 4.56
N ASP A 218 3.54 -16.01 5.49
CA ASP A 218 3.84 -15.38 6.78
C ASP A 218 4.15 -16.38 7.91
N ILE A 219 3.98 -17.70 7.71
CA ILE A 219 4.22 -18.72 8.74
C ILE A 219 5.19 -19.80 8.24
N LYS A 220 6.34 -19.93 8.89
CA LYS A 220 7.35 -20.93 8.53
C LYS A 220 7.58 -21.92 9.67
N PHE A 221 7.32 -23.20 9.43
CA PHE A 221 7.61 -24.26 10.40
C PHE A 221 9.07 -24.72 10.29
N ARG A 222 9.83 -24.61 11.38
CA ARG A 222 11.21 -25.12 11.43
C ARG A 222 11.18 -26.60 11.83
N LYS A 223 11.36 -27.52 10.88
CA LYS A 223 11.79 -28.89 11.22
C LYS A 223 13.24 -28.81 11.70
N MET A 224 13.57 -29.47 12.83
CA MET A 224 14.97 -29.69 13.19
C MET A 224 15.62 -30.47 12.04
N GLU A 225 16.62 -29.87 11.38
CA GLU A 225 17.73 -30.67 10.90
C GLU A 225 18.41 -31.25 12.13
N GLU A 226 18.50 -32.58 12.16
CA GLU A 226 19.07 -33.35 13.24
C GLU A 226 20.58 -33.06 13.29
N HIS A 227 21.00 -32.44 14.41
CA HIS A 227 22.34 -32.47 14.97
C HIS A 227 23.51 -31.79 14.25
N ASP A 228 23.84 -30.59 14.74
CA ASP A 228 25.21 -30.30 15.20
C ASP A 228 25.49 -31.19 16.44
N LYS A 229 26.50 -32.08 16.41
CA LYS A 229 27.09 -32.70 17.62
C LYS A 229 28.54 -32.23 17.77
N PRO A 230 28.94 -31.70 18.93
CA PRO A 230 30.36 -31.54 19.29
C PRO A 230 30.89 -32.82 19.99
N GLY A 231 32.04 -33.35 19.51
CA GLY A 231 32.99 -34.28 20.19
C GLY A 231 32.49 -35.70 20.53
N GLU A 232 33.28 -36.77 20.66
CA GLU A 232 34.71 -37.08 20.59
C GLU A 232 34.88 -38.62 20.78
N GLN A 233 36.06 -39.17 20.43
CA GLN A 233 36.70 -40.43 20.93
C GLN A 233 36.84 -41.66 19.99
N ASN A 234 38.00 -41.68 19.32
CA ASN A 234 39.08 -42.67 19.38
C ASN A 234 38.84 -44.20 19.28
N SER A 235 39.62 -44.77 18.34
CA SER A 235 40.51 -45.95 18.48
C SER A 235 40.09 -47.29 17.84
N SER A 236 40.96 -47.70 16.90
CA SER A 236 41.48 -49.06 16.67
C SER A 236 40.55 -50.19 16.22
N THR A 237 40.80 -50.70 15.00
CA THR A 237 40.79 -52.14 14.66
C THR A 237 41.66 -52.31 13.40
N LEU A 238 42.91 -52.76 13.59
CA LEU A 238 43.47 -54.04 13.11
C LEU A 238 43.75 -54.09 11.60
#